data_AF-A0A7C5PDA5-F1
#
_entry.id   AF-A0A7C5PDA5-F1
#
_cell.length_a   1.000
_cell.length_b   1.000
_cell.length_c   1.000
_cell.angle_alpha   90.00
_cell.angle_beta   90.00
_cell.angle_gamma   90.00
#
_symmetry.space_group_name_H-M   'P 1'
#
loop_
_entity.id
_entity.type
_entity.pdbx_description
1 polymer ?
#
loop_
_entity_poly.entity_id
_entity_poly.type
_entity_poly.pdbx_seq_one_letter_code
_entity_poly.pdbx_strand_id
1 'polypeptide(L)'
;MSAGGAFPGNRVLFFGKSKPHTWCTGNLVHALRAAGKDVRWINPFRLSRWLGKEQARDRIFQLTRAFRPDLLFVFFRDLPLPILEELAPKIPTVLWVEEYLDPLPEDVRRRAALSAVVVLTNLSQVEAYRAAGARKVVFSLSACGPTHYDRPFKPLENPPVDVVFIGGPGSQESDGQRPRFLGRLARDFKVEIIGKKWD
;
A
#
# COMPACT_ATOMS: atom_id res chain seq x y z
N MET A 1 10.31 23.06 -12.74
CA MET A 1 9.06 22.55 -12.13
C MET A 1 9.23 22.59 -10.62
N SER A 2 8.51 23.47 -9.94
CA SER A 2 8.63 23.72 -8.50
C SER A 2 8.26 22.47 -7.69
N ALA A 3 9.17 22.01 -6.85
CA ALA A 3 8.90 20.97 -5.86
C ALA A 3 7.71 21.39 -4.98
N GLY A 4 6.56 20.75 -5.20
CA GLY A 4 5.38 20.95 -4.39
C GLY A 4 5.71 20.67 -2.93
N GLY A 5 5.38 21.63 -2.06
CA GLY A 5 5.82 21.70 -0.66
C GLY A 5 5.88 20.34 0.02
N ALA A 6 7.09 19.97 0.44
CA ALA A 6 7.30 18.84 1.34
C ALA A 6 6.43 19.02 2.57
N PHE A 7 5.77 17.95 3.03
CA PHE A 7 5.07 17.99 4.32
C PHE A 7 6.10 18.37 5.40
N PRO A 8 5.87 19.46 6.15
CA PRO A 8 6.86 20.02 7.07
C PRO A 8 7.08 19.16 8.34
N GLY A 9 6.32 18.07 8.49
CA GLY A 9 6.41 17.17 9.63
C GLY A 9 7.68 16.33 9.64
N ASN A 10 8.37 16.27 10.78
CA ASN A 10 9.54 15.42 10.98
C ASN A 10 9.15 14.05 11.57
N ARG A 11 8.05 13.98 12.34
CA ARG A 11 7.58 12.75 12.98
C ARG A 11 6.40 12.16 12.24
N VAL A 12 6.58 10.97 11.70
CA VAL A 12 5.57 10.23 10.95
C VAL A 12 5.12 9.01 11.74
N LEU A 13 3.82 8.95 12.05
CA LEU A 13 3.22 7.73 12.58
C LEU A 13 2.67 6.91 11.42
N PHE A 14 3.38 5.84 11.10
CA PHE A 14 3.05 4.95 10.00
C PHE A 14 2.17 3.79 10.48
N PHE A 15 1.01 3.60 9.85
CA PHE A 15 0.09 2.50 10.09
C PHE A 15 0.12 1.54 8.91
N GLY A 16 0.61 0.32 9.15
CA GLY A 16 0.65 -0.72 8.13
C GLY A 16 0.97 -2.09 8.69
N LYS A 17 0.57 -3.15 8.00
CA LYS A 17 1.00 -4.52 8.32
C LYS A 17 2.42 -4.74 7.82
N SER A 18 3.27 -5.37 8.63
CA SER A 18 4.54 -5.92 8.14
C SER A 18 4.23 -7.14 7.26
N LYS A 19 4.47 -7.04 5.96
CA LYS A 19 4.36 -8.17 5.02
C LYS A 19 5.78 -8.67 4.72
N PRO A 20 6.31 -9.64 5.48
CA PRO A 20 7.73 -10.05 5.36
C PRO A 20 8.09 -10.66 4.01
N HIS A 21 7.11 -11.07 3.20
CA HIS A 21 7.35 -11.62 1.87
C HIS A 21 7.42 -10.56 0.78
N THR A 22 6.64 -9.48 0.89
CA THR A 22 6.54 -8.45 -0.16
C THR A 22 7.29 -7.17 0.19
N TRP A 23 7.62 -6.96 1.47
CA TRP A 23 8.33 -5.78 1.98
C TRP A 23 7.73 -4.42 1.58
N CYS A 24 6.52 -4.36 1.01
CA CYS A 24 5.94 -3.12 0.46
C CYS A 24 5.87 -2.00 1.50
N THR A 25 5.23 -2.25 2.65
CA THR A 25 5.17 -1.28 3.76
C THR A 25 6.53 -1.01 4.39
N GLY A 26 7.44 -2.00 4.39
CA GLY A 26 8.81 -1.86 4.88
C GLY A 26 9.63 -0.89 4.02
N ASN A 27 9.52 -0.99 2.70
CA ASN A 27 10.16 -0.09 1.73
C ASN A 27 9.67 1.35 1.90
N LEU A 28 8.36 1.56 2.12
CA LEU A 28 7.82 2.90 2.40
C LEU A 28 8.39 3.48 3.69
N VAL A 29 8.44 2.69 4.77
CA VAL A 29 9.05 3.12 6.04
C VAL A 29 10.54 3.41 5.87
N HIS A 30 11.27 2.60 5.10
CA HIS A 30 12.68 2.82 4.80
C HIS A 30 12.89 4.11 4.02
N ALA A 31 12.10 4.36 2.97
CA ALA A 31 12.18 5.58 2.17
C ALA A 31 11.89 6.84 2.99
N LEU A 32 10.89 6.80 3.88
CA LEU A 32 10.59 7.90 4.80
C LEU A 32 11.77 8.18 5.75
N ARG A 33 12.39 7.13 6.31
CA ARG A 33 13.58 7.27 7.17
C ARG A 33 14.80 7.79 6.42
N ALA A 34 15.04 7.31 5.20
CA ALA A 34 16.11 7.77 4.33
C ALA A 34 15.92 9.26 3.94
N ALA A 35 14.67 9.72 3.85
CA ALA A 35 14.34 11.14 3.69
C ALA A 35 14.45 11.97 5.00
N GLY A 36 15.07 11.42 6.06
CA GLY A 36 15.32 12.11 7.31
C GLY A 36 14.13 12.20 8.26
N LYS A 37 13.07 11.40 8.06
CA LYS A 37 11.89 11.40 8.94
C LYS A 37 12.09 10.47 10.14
N ASP A 38 11.62 10.90 11.31
CA ASP A 38 11.45 10.03 12.48
C ASP A 38 10.15 9.24 12.31
N VAL A 39 10.27 7.93 12.04
CA VAL A 39 9.13 7.07 11.70
C VAL A 39 8.89 6.03 12.78
N ARG A 40 7.72 6.12 13.42
CA ARG A 40 7.17 5.03 14.25
C ARG A 40 6.17 4.23 13.46
N TRP A 41 6.43 2.93 13.36
CA TRP A 41 5.57 1.99 12.65
C TRP A 41 4.68 1.22 13.62
N ILE A 42 3.36 1.36 13.46
CA ILE A 42 2.35 0.61 14.19
C ILE A 42 1.64 -0.36 13.23
N ASN A 43 1.39 -1.57 13.72
CA ASN A 43 0.52 -2.56 13.07
C ASN A 43 -0.77 -2.72 13.91
N PRO A 44 -1.85 -1.99 13.60
CA PRO A 44 -3.09 -2.05 14.38
C PRO A 44 -3.70 -3.44 14.43
N PHE A 45 -3.58 -4.23 13.36
CA PHE A 45 -4.07 -5.61 13.35
C PHE A 45 -3.36 -6.48 14.39
N ARG A 46 -2.03 -6.36 14.49
CA ARG A 46 -1.26 -7.10 15.50
C ARG A 46 -1.59 -6.64 16.91
N LEU A 47 -1.73 -5.32 17.14
CA LEU A 47 -2.15 -4.78 18.43
C LEU A 47 -3.52 -5.31 18.85
N SER A 48 -4.51 -5.23 17.96
CA SER A 48 -5.87 -5.72 18.21
C SER A 48 -5.91 -7.22 18.47
N ARG A 49 -5.04 -8.01 17.81
CA ARG A 49 -4.93 -9.45 18.06
C ARG A 49 -4.43 -9.75 19.47
N TRP A 50 -3.55 -8.92 20.02
CA TRP A 50 -2.89 -9.19 21.31
C TRP A 50 -3.64 -8.58 22.49
N LEU A 51 -4.25 -7.42 22.31
CA LEU A 51 -4.88 -6.65 23.39
C LEU A 51 -6.42 -6.64 23.30
N GLY A 52 -6.98 -7.10 22.19
CA GLY A 52 -8.39 -6.84 21.86
C GLY A 52 -8.59 -5.44 21.27
N LYS A 53 -9.78 -5.18 20.74
CA LYS A 53 -10.07 -3.97 19.93
C LYS A 53 -10.01 -2.68 20.76
N GLU A 54 -10.61 -2.67 21.93
CA GLU A 54 -10.70 -1.47 22.78
C GLU A 54 -9.34 -1.06 23.34
N GLN A 55 -8.62 -2.01 23.94
CA GLN A 55 -7.27 -1.74 24.45
C GLN A 55 -6.29 -1.38 23.34
N ALA A 56 -6.42 -1.96 22.14
CA ALA A 56 -5.62 -1.56 20.98
C ALA A 56 -5.92 -0.12 20.54
N ARG A 57 -7.19 0.29 20.54
CA ARG A 57 -7.59 1.68 20.29
C ARG A 57 -6.93 2.62 21.29
N ASP A 58 -7.06 2.36 22.59
CA ASP A 58 -6.48 3.20 23.64
C ASP A 58 -4.96 3.26 23.54
N ARG A 59 -4.34 2.11 23.24
CA ARG A 59 -2.89 2.05 23.01
C ARG A 59 -2.46 2.89 21.82
N ILE A 60 -3.20 2.87 20.71
CA ILE A 60 -2.92 3.74 19.55
C ILE A 60 -3.02 5.21 19.96
N PHE A 61 -4.06 5.64 20.66
CA PHE A 61 -4.18 7.03 21.12
C PHE A 61 -3.08 7.44 22.10
N GLN A 62 -2.67 6.55 23.01
CA GLN A 62 -1.54 6.79 23.91
C GLN A 62 -0.24 6.96 23.12
N LEU A 63 0.03 6.07 22.16
CA LEU A 63 1.22 6.14 21.31
C LEU A 63 1.23 7.41 20.48
N THR A 64 0.08 7.80 19.90
CA THR A 64 -0.07 9.06 19.15
C THR A 64 0.21 10.26 20.05
N ARG A 65 -0.36 10.32 21.27
CA ARG A 65 -0.12 11.43 22.21
C ARG A 65 1.33 11.51 22.68
N ALA A 66 1.95 10.36 22.98
CA ALA A 66 3.34 10.30 23.44
C ALA A 66 4.32 10.67 22.32
N PHE A 67 4.06 10.21 21.09
CA PHE A 67 4.92 10.49 19.96
C PHE A 67 4.73 11.90 19.38
N ARG A 68 3.52 12.45 19.48
CA ARG A 68 3.09 13.72 18.89
C ARG A 68 3.44 13.79 17.39
N PRO A 69 2.91 12.88 16.55
CA PRO A 69 3.26 12.88 15.15
C PRO A 69 2.77 14.15 14.46
N ASP A 70 3.57 14.63 13.52
CA ASP A 70 3.22 15.76 12.67
C ASP A 70 2.45 15.30 11.42
N LEU A 71 2.52 13.99 11.12
CA LEU A 71 1.87 13.35 9.97
C LEU A 71 1.43 11.92 10.33
N LEU A 72 0.25 11.53 9.87
CA LEU A 72 -0.15 10.12 9.80
C LEU A 72 0.09 9.58 8.39
N PHE A 73 0.70 8.42 8.28
CA PHE A 73 0.82 7.70 7.02
C PHE A 73 0.09 6.37 7.14
N VAL A 74 -1.01 6.19 6.40
CA VAL A 74 -1.87 5.01 6.49
C VAL A 74 -1.75 4.20 5.21
N PHE A 75 -1.30 2.96 5.34
CA PHE A 75 -1.33 2.01 4.24
C PHE A 75 -2.74 1.44 4.10
N PHE A 76 -3.48 1.96 3.11
CA PHE A 76 -4.84 1.59 2.75
C PHE A 76 -5.79 1.48 3.97
N ARG A 77 -6.22 0.26 4.33
CA ARG A 77 -7.17 0.00 5.42
C ARG A 77 -6.51 -0.35 6.77
N ASP A 78 -5.20 -0.22 6.89
CA ASP A 78 -4.48 -0.72 8.07
C ASP A 78 -4.73 0.09 9.36
N LEU A 79 -5.30 1.30 9.27
CA LEU A 79 -5.87 2.03 10.41
C LEU A 79 -7.40 1.85 10.45
N PRO A 80 -8.01 1.37 11.56
CA PRO A 80 -9.46 1.31 11.68
C PRO A 80 -10.13 2.67 11.45
N LEU A 81 -11.24 2.69 10.70
CA LEU A 81 -11.91 3.93 10.30
C LEU A 81 -12.32 4.82 11.50
N PRO A 82 -12.89 4.29 12.59
CA PRO A 82 -13.24 5.12 13.74
C PRO A 82 -12.03 5.86 14.35
N ILE A 83 -10.85 5.21 14.36
CA ILE A 83 -9.62 5.85 14.85
C ILE A 83 -9.14 6.93 13.87
N LEU A 84 -9.25 6.67 12.57
CA LEU A 84 -8.92 7.67 11.54
C LEU A 84 -9.82 8.92 11.67
N GLU A 85 -11.12 8.74 11.90
CA GLU A 85 -12.08 9.83 12.07
C GLU A 85 -11.74 10.73 13.27
N GLU A 86 -11.21 10.17 14.35
CA GLU A 86 -10.81 10.92 15.55
C GLU A 86 -9.46 11.64 15.41
N LEU A 87 -8.56 11.11 14.58
CA LEU A 87 -7.18 11.61 14.44
C LEU A 87 -6.99 12.54 13.24
N ALA A 88 -7.59 12.24 12.09
CA ALA A 88 -7.40 12.98 10.85
C ALA A 88 -7.78 14.48 10.93
N PRO A 89 -8.79 14.90 11.72
CA PRO A 89 -9.07 16.33 11.91
C PRO A 89 -7.94 17.09 12.62
N LYS A 90 -7.08 16.38 13.37
CA LYS A 90 -6.03 16.96 14.22
C LYS A 90 -4.64 16.84 13.61
N ILE A 91 -4.43 15.83 12.75
CA ILE A 91 -3.11 15.48 12.21
C ILE A 91 -3.28 15.20 10.70
N PRO A 92 -2.55 15.89 9.82
CA PRO A 92 -2.65 15.66 8.40
C PRO A 92 -2.34 14.19 8.09
N THR A 93 -3.16 13.59 7.23
CA THR A 93 -3.09 12.15 6.93
C THR A 93 -2.80 11.91 5.46
N VAL A 94 -1.82 11.05 5.19
CA VAL A 94 -1.56 10.46 3.88
C VAL A 94 -2.18 9.07 3.85
N LEU A 95 -2.99 8.79 2.83
CA LEU A 95 -3.55 7.48 2.54
C LEU A 95 -2.87 6.90 1.30
N TRP A 96 -2.15 5.79 1.45
CA TRP A 96 -1.52 5.07 0.33
C TRP A 96 -2.41 3.93 -0.14
N VAL A 97 -2.80 3.91 -1.41
CA VAL A 97 -3.71 2.91 -1.99
C VAL A 97 -3.10 2.26 -3.21
N GLU A 98 -2.89 0.95 -3.14
CA GLU A 98 -2.36 0.15 -4.25
C GLU A 98 -3.44 -0.68 -4.97
N GLU A 99 -4.60 -0.83 -4.35
CA GLU A 99 -5.68 -1.69 -4.85
C GLU A 99 -6.56 -0.94 -5.85
N TYR A 100 -6.86 -1.57 -6.99
CA TYR A 100 -7.91 -1.09 -7.89
C TYR A 100 -9.28 -1.52 -7.38
N LEU A 101 -10.18 -0.56 -7.22
CA LEU A 101 -11.52 -0.76 -6.66
C LEU A 101 -12.58 -0.05 -7.48
N ASP A 102 -13.42 -0.79 -8.18
CA ASP A 102 -14.47 -0.22 -9.02
C ASP A 102 -15.77 -1.04 -8.87
N PRO A 103 -16.84 -0.48 -8.28
CA PRO A 103 -16.91 0.89 -7.73
C PRO A 103 -16.08 1.06 -6.44
N LEU A 104 -15.81 2.32 -6.05
CA LEU A 104 -15.16 2.63 -4.77
C LEU A 104 -16.11 2.31 -3.59
N PRO A 105 -15.75 1.39 -2.68
CA PRO A 105 -16.55 1.10 -1.50
C PRO A 105 -16.70 2.31 -0.58
N GLU A 106 -17.81 2.40 0.14
CA GLU A 106 -18.11 3.57 0.99
C GLU A 106 -17.05 3.81 2.07
N ASP A 107 -16.49 2.75 2.67
CA ASP A 107 -15.42 2.90 3.66
C ASP A 107 -14.16 3.53 3.06
N VAL A 108 -13.86 3.25 1.79
CA VAL A 108 -12.71 3.81 1.06
C VAL A 108 -12.98 5.26 0.70
N ARG A 109 -14.20 5.58 0.25
CA ARG A 109 -14.61 6.96 -0.01
C ARG A 109 -14.47 7.81 1.26
N ARG A 110 -14.93 7.30 2.39
CA ARG A 110 -14.82 7.98 3.69
C ARG A 110 -13.37 8.21 4.11
N ARG A 111 -12.48 7.22 3.94
CA ARG A 111 -11.04 7.37 4.20
C ARG A 111 -10.41 8.43 3.32
N ALA A 112 -10.76 8.46 2.04
CA ALA A 112 -10.27 9.43 1.08
C ALA A 112 -10.64 10.87 1.51
N ALA A 113 -11.91 11.09 1.89
CA ALA A 113 -12.40 12.39 2.36
C ALA A 113 -11.71 12.90 3.64
N LEU A 114 -11.32 11.99 4.53
CA LEU A 114 -10.59 12.31 5.76
C LEU A 114 -9.10 12.61 5.52
N SER A 115 -8.56 12.21 4.37
CA SER A 115 -7.13 12.30 4.10
C SER A 115 -6.74 13.64 3.49
N ALA A 116 -5.60 14.17 3.92
CA ALA A 116 -5.01 15.36 3.32
C ALA A 116 -4.44 15.06 1.92
N VAL A 117 -3.87 13.86 1.76
CA VAL A 117 -3.38 13.35 0.48
C VAL A 117 -3.76 11.89 0.33
N VAL A 118 -4.26 11.53 -0.84
CA VAL A 118 -4.39 10.14 -1.28
C VAL A 118 -3.31 9.90 -2.33
N VAL A 119 -2.47 8.88 -2.11
CA VAL A 119 -1.48 8.42 -3.08
C VAL A 119 -1.99 7.14 -3.73
N LEU A 120 -2.08 7.14 -5.05
CA LEU A 120 -2.58 6.04 -5.86
C LEU A 120 -1.48 5.47 -6.73
N THR A 121 -1.50 4.16 -6.94
CA THR A 121 -0.65 3.48 -7.93
C THR A 121 -1.38 3.21 -9.25
N ASN A 122 -2.64 3.62 -9.36
CA ASN A 122 -3.44 3.50 -10.58
C ASN A 122 -4.01 4.86 -11.00
N LEU A 123 -3.62 5.30 -12.20
CA LEU A 123 -3.99 6.59 -12.78
C LEU A 123 -5.50 6.69 -13.07
N SER A 124 -6.16 5.57 -13.43
CA SER A 124 -7.57 5.59 -13.83
C SER A 124 -8.53 5.91 -12.68
N GLN A 125 -8.08 5.80 -11.43
CA GLN A 125 -8.92 6.02 -10.25
C GLN A 125 -8.84 7.45 -9.70
N VAL A 126 -7.97 8.30 -10.25
CA VAL A 126 -7.72 9.65 -9.70
C VAL A 126 -9.02 10.45 -9.56
N GLU A 127 -9.87 10.46 -10.59
CA GLU A 127 -11.13 11.20 -10.57
C GLU A 127 -12.14 10.61 -9.59
N ALA A 128 -12.20 9.28 -9.46
CA ALA A 128 -13.09 8.63 -8.50
C ALA A 128 -12.75 9.02 -7.05
N TYR A 129 -11.46 9.11 -6.71
CA TYR A 129 -11.03 9.56 -5.38
C TYR A 129 -11.23 11.06 -5.16
N ARG A 130 -11.07 11.90 -6.19
CA ARG A 130 -11.43 13.33 -6.13
C ARG A 130 -12.92 13.51 -5.86
N ALA A 131 -13.77 12.81 -6.61
CA ALA A 131 -15.22 12.81 -6.42
C ALA A 131 -15.65 12.25 -5.06
N ALA A 132 -14.85 11.38 -4.45
CA ALA A 132 -15.05 10.89 -3.10
C ALA A 132 -14.64 11.89 -1.99
N GLY A 133 -14.15 13.08 -2.34
CA GLY A 133 -13.80 14.14 -1.40
C GLY A 133 -12.32 14.21 -1.00
N ALA A 134 -11.43 13.47 -1.68
CA ALA A 134 -9.99 13.59 -1.43
C ALA A 134 -9.49 15.01 -1.73
N ARG A 135 -8.86 15.66 -0.74
CA ARG A 135 -8.37 17.04 -0.88
C ARG A 135 -7.25 17.18 -1.91
N LYS A 136 -6.36 16.19 -1.96
CA LYS A 136 -5.28 16.08 -2.94
C LYS A 136 -5.10 14.62 -3.30
N VAL A 137 -5.00 14.34 -4.60
CA VAL A 137 -4.70 13.01 -5.12
C VAL A 137 -3.39 13.08 -5.88
N VAL A 138 -2.47 12.18 -5.55
CA VAL A 138 -1.16 12.05 -6.18
C VAL A 138 -1.06 10.66 -6.78
N PHE A 139 -0.63 10.58 -8.03
CA PHE A 139 -0.22 9.32 -8.60
C PHE A 139 1.27 9.08 -8.34
N SER A 140 1.59 7.87 -7.86
CA SER A 140 2.95 7.38 -7.73
C SER A 140 2.97 5.92 -8.10
N LEU A 141 3.84 5.54 -9.04
CA LEU A 141 4.09 4.13 -9.30
C LEU A 141 4.63 3.46 -8.03
N SER A 142 4.15 2.24 -7.76
CA SER A 142 4.79 1.38 -6.76
C SER A 142 6.03 0.75 -7.39
N ALA A 143 7.11 0.67 -6.63
CA ALA A 143 8.36 0.08 -7.07
C ALA A 143 9.00 -0.70 -5.92
N CYS A 144 9.92 -1.59 -6.28
CA CYS A 144 10.73 -2.31 -5.30
C CYS A 144 11.84 -1.41 -4.77
N GLY A 145 12.04 -1.40 -3.45
CA GLY A 145 13.16 -0.68 -2.84
C GLY A 145 14.50 -1.38 -3.10
N PRO A 146 15.59 -0.62 -3.28
CA PRO A 146 16.92 -1.18 -3.60
C PRO A 146 17.43 -2.13 -2.50
N THR A 147 17.12 -1.84 -1.24
CA THR A 147 17.57 -2.58 -0.05
C THR A 147 17.20 -4.07 -0.01
N HIS A 148 16.15 -4.49 -0.72
CA HIS A 148 15.68 -5.89 -0.68
C HIS A 148 15.75 -6.59 -2.04
N TYR A 149 15.95 -5.85 -3.13
CA TYR A 149 15.85 -6.37 -4.48
C TYR A 149 17.01 -5.97 -5.41
N ASP A 150 18.03 -5.24 -4.93
CA ASP A 150 19.26 -4.94 -5.70
C ASP A 150 20.17 -6.17 -5.86
N ARG A 151 19.70 -7.09 -6.69
CA ARG A 151 20.57 -8.09 -7.32
C ARG A 151 20.31 -8.03 -8.82
N PRO A 152 20.85 -7.02 -9.52
CA PRO A 152 20.79 -7.02 -10.97
C PRO A 152 21.43 -8.32 -11.47
N PHE A 153 20.60 -9.20 -12.03
CA PHE A 153 21.07 -10.44 -12.63
C PHE A 153 21.61 -10.11 -14.02
N LYS A 154 22.73 -10.72 -14.42
CA LYS A 154 23.16 -10.62 -15.81
C LYS A 154 22.13 -11.34 -16.69
N PRO A 155 21.64 -10.72 -17.76
CA PRO A 155 20.75 -11.40 -18.70
C PRO A 155 21.38 -12.71 -19.16
N LEU A 156 20.59 -13.78 -19.20
CA LEU A 156 21.04 -15.04 -19.78
C LEU A 156 21.09 -14.89 -21.30
N GLU A 157 22.17 -15.33 -21.93
CA GLU A 157 22.30 -15.30 -23.40
C GLU A 157 21.27 -16.22 -24.08
N ASN A 158 20.92 -17.32 -23.43
CA ASN A 158 19.91 -18.28 -23.88
C ASN A 158 18.94 -18.59 -22.73
N PRO A 159 17.90 -17.76 -22.51
CA PRO A 159 16.96 -18.00 -21.44
C PRO A 159 16.20 -19.32 -21.68
N PRO A 160 16.00 -20.16 -20.65
CA PRO A 160 15.35 -21.46 -20.81
C PRO A 160 13.85 -21.36 -21.10
N VAL A 161 13.24 -20.18 -20.96
CA VAL A 161 11.82 -19.89 -21.12
C VAL A 161 11.66 -18.49 -21.70
N ASP A 162 10.60 -18.28 -22.47
CA ASP A 162 10.33 -16.98 -23.12
C ASP A 162 9.62 -16.02 -22.16
N VAL A 163 8.74 -16.56 -21.31
CA VAL A 163 7.90 -15.79 -20.40
C VAL A 163 7.85 -16.47 -19.04
N VAL A 164 8.09 -15.71 -17.98
CA VAL A 164 7.83 -16.15 -16.60
C VAL A 164 6.65 -15.35 -16.06
N PHE A 165 5.60 -16.07 -15.64
CA PHE A 165 4.49 -15.49 -14.89
C PHE A 165 4.67 -15.78 -13.40
N ILE A 166 4.75 -14.72 -12.57
CA ILE A 166 4.83 -14.85 -11.12
C ILE A 166 3.50 -14.39 -10.51
N GLY A 167 2.73 -15.32 -9.95
CA GLY A 167 1.44 -15.02 -9.32
C GLY A 167 0.55 -16.25 -9.16
N GLY A 168 -0.61 -16.07 -8.51
CA GLY A 168 -1.67 -17.09 -8.45
C GLY A 168 -2.69 -16.94 -9.59
N PRO A 169 -3.60 -17.92 -9.76
CA PRO A 169 -4.58 -17.95 -10.85
C PRO A 169 -5.62 -16.82 -10.81
N GLY A 170 -5.66 -16.04 -9.73
CA GLY A 170 -6.69 -15.02 -9.49
C GLY A 170 -7.80 -15.52 -8.58
N SER A 171 -8.88 -14.75 -8.46
CA SER A 171 -10.11 -15.18 -7.77
C SER A 171 -11.02 -15.96 -8.72
N GLN A 172 -11.90 -16.81 -8.19
CA GLN A 172 -12.94 -17.47 -9.01
C GLN A 172 -13.86 -16.44 -9.70
N GLU A 173 -14.08 -15.28 -9.07
CA GLU A 173 -14.85 -14.15 -9.62
C GLU A 173 -14.21 -13.54 -10.88
N SER A 174 -12.91 -13.76 -11.11
CA SER A 174 -12.22 -13.34 -12.34
C SER A 174 -12.37 -14.30 -13.52
N ASP A 175 -13.31 -15.27 -13.43
CA ASP A 175 -13.69 -16.23 -14.48
C ASP A 175 -12.49 -16.93 -15.18
N GLY A 176 -11.43 -17.22 -14.43
CA GLY A 176 -10.24 -17.86 -14.97
C GLY A 176 -9.49 -17.04 -16.03
N GLN A 177 -9.64 -15.71 -16.03
CA GLN A 177 -8.98 -14.82 -17.00
C GLN A 177 -7.47 -15.06 -17.08
N ARG A 178 -6.79 -15.26 -15.94
CA ARG A 178 -5.33 -15.50 -15.93
C ARG A 178 -4.96 -16.87 -16.50
N PRO A 179 -5.55 -18.02 -16.07
CA PRO A 179 -5.34 -19.30 -16.74
C PRO A 179 -5.62 -19.26 -18.25
N ARG A 180 -6.73 -18.66 -18.68
CA ARG A 180 -7.07 -18.54 -20.12
C ARG A 180 -6.06 -17.69 -20.89
N PHE A 181 -5.60 -16.60 -20.30
CA PHE A 181 -4.57 -15.74 -20.90
C PHE A 181 -3.23 -16.48 -21.02
N LEU A 182 -2.77 -17.13 -19.95
CA LEU A 182 -1.53 -17.90 -19.95
C LEU A 182 -1.60 -19.10 -20.90
N GLY A 183 -2.75 -19.77 -20.98
CA GLY A 183 -2.99 -20.84 -21.96
C GLY A 183 -2.97 -20.37 -23.41
N ARG A 184 -3.32 -19.10 -23.69
CA ARG A 184 -3.15 -18.50 -25.02
C ARG A 184 -1.67 -18.19 -25.30
N LEU A 185 -0.96 -17.58 -24.34
CA LEU A 185 0.47 -17.31 -24.47
C LEU A 185 1.28 -18.59 -24.69
N ALA A 186 0.95 -19.67 -23.98
CA ALA A 186 1.65 -20.95 -24.07
C ALA A 186 1.56 -21.64 -25.45
N ARG A 187 0.70 -21.15 -26.37
CA ARG A 187 0.65 -21.66 -27.76
C ARG A 187 1.83 -21.19 -28.58
N ASP A 188 2.32 -19.99 -28.28
CA ASP A 188 3.34 -19.31 -29.08
C ASP A 188 4.66 -19.12 -28.31
N PHE A 189 4.64 -19.28 -26.98
CA PHE A 189 5.77 -19.04 -26.09
C PHE A 189 5.96 -20.19 -25.08
N LYS A 190 7.20 -20.48 -24.70
CA LYS A 190 7.54 -21.33 -23.56
C LYS A 190 7.32 -20.54 -22.26
N VAL A 191 6.17 -20.76 -21.64
CA VAL A 191 5.75 -20.06 -20.42
C VAL A 191 6.05 -20.89 -19.17
N GLU A 192 6.73 -20.28 -18.19
CA GLU A 192 6.88 -20.81 -16.83
C GLU A 192 5.94 -20.07 -15.88
N ILE A 193 5.26 -20.82 -15.00
CA ILE A 193 4.33 -20.27 -14.01
C ILE A 193 4.89 -20.54 -12.61
N ILE A 194 5.17 -19.47 -11.87
CA ILE A 194 5.67 -19.52 -10.51
C ILE A 194 4.59 -18.96 -9.57
N GLY A 195 4.01 -19.82 -8.74
CA GLY A 195 3.00 -19.42 -7.77
C GLY A 195 2.32 -20.61 -7.10
N LYS A 196 1.41 -20.33 -6.17
CA LYS A 196 0.63 -21.36 -5.47
C LYS A 196 -0.80 -21.40 -5.99
N LYS A 197 -1.47 -22.54 -5.79
CA LYS A 197 -2.89 -22.78 -6.08
C LYS A 197 -3.22 -22.79 -7.58
N TRP A 198 -2.38 -23.43 -8.39
CA TRP A 198 -2.60 -23.61 -9.83
C TRP A 198 -3.17 -24.98 -10.18
N ASP A 199 -3.26 -25.86 -9.18
CA ASP A 199 -3.87 -27.19 -9.19
C ASP A 199 -5.40 -27.15 -9.25
#